data_AF-F2KR43-F1
#
_entry.id   AF-F2KR43-F1
#
_cell.length_a   1.000
_cell.length_b   1.000
_cell.length_c   1.000
_cell.angle_alpha   90.00
_cell.angle_beta   90.00
_cell.angle_gamma   90.00
#
_symmetry.space_group_name_H-M   'P 1'
#
loop_
_entity.id
_entity.type
_entity.pdbx_description
1 polymer ?
#
loop_
_entity_poly.entity_id
_entity_poly.type
_entity_poly.pdbx_seq_one_letter_code
_entity_poly.pdbx_strand_id
1 'polypeptide(L)'
;MPRNVISASVDDDVLSALKEFKNNGGNVSRLVNSLLRNYFFGNNDDKVITKEILKIRELERKVKQAYEIINSIQPELEELRKKFEQEQEAKEIEQNLSLIRLLELEVFDDLKDFEAFERTARRTGFKPKDLIEQRLSAFAAQNKLSLQEAWQLFFKVFPDLKEYLEG
;
A
#
# COMPACT_ATOMS: atom_id res chain seq x y z
N MET A 1 -34.56 -1.04 32.81
CA MET A 1 -33.54 -0.21 32.14
C MET A 1 -32.48 0.17 33.15
N PRO A 2 -31.18 0.13 32.79
CA PRO A 2 -30.11 0.59 33.67
C PRO A 2 -30.32 2.07 34.01
N ARG A 3 -30.15 2.43 35.30
CA ARG A 3 -30.18 3.82 35.77
C ARG A 3 -28.75 4.29 35.94
N ASN A 4 -28.36 5.31 35.18
CA ASN A 4 -27.08 5.98 35.36
C ASN A 4 -27.27 7.13 36.36
N VAL A 5 -26.41 7.20 37.37
CA VAL A 5 -26.40 8.29 38.36
C VAL A 5 -25.26 9.24 38.00
N ILE A 6 -25.59 10.51 37.81
CA ILE A 6 -24.63 11.59 37.53
C ILE A 6 -24.80 12.63 38.64
N SER A 7 -23.69 13.04 39.26
CA SER A 7 -23.65 14.16 40.21
C SER A 7 -23.22 15.43 39.50
N ALA A 8 -23.89 16.55 39.82
CA ALA A 8 -23.56 17.88 39.30
C ALA A 8 -23.69 18.90 40.42
N SER A 9 -22.83 19.92 40.39
CA SER A 9 -22.94 21.09 41.26
C SER A 9 -23.90 22.10 40.64
N VAL A 10 -24.71 22.74 41.47
CA VAL A 10 -25.64 23.80 41.07
C VAL A 10 -25.51 24.96 42.05
N ASP A 11 -25.87 26.15 41.62
CA ASP A 11 -25.88 27.35 42.46
C ASP A 11 -26.89 27.22 43.61
N ASP A 12 -26.64 27.96 44.70
CA ASP A 12 -27.40 27.84 45.96
C ASP A 12 -28.88 28.21 45.82
N ASP A 13 -29.21 29.13 44.91
CA ASP A 13 -30.57 29.53 44.57
C ASP A 13 -31.32 28.41 43.84
N VAL A 14 -30.68 27.77 42.86
CA VAL A 14 -31.20 26.61 42.13
C VAL A 14 -31.38 25.43 43.09
N LEU A 15 -30.43 25.19 43.99
CA LEU A 15 -30.53 24.14 44.99
C LEU A 15 -31.72 24.37 45.93
N SER A 16 -31.95 25.61 46.34
CA SER A 16 -33.07 25.99 47.21
C SER A 16 -34.42 25.74 46.52
N ALA A 17 -34.55 26.15 45.26
CA ALA A 17 -35.74 25.88 44.45
C ALA A 17 -35.99 24.38 44.22
N LEU A 18 -34.93 23.59 43.98
CA LEU A 18 -35.04 22.14 43.82
C LEU A 18 -35.49 21.43 45.11
N LYS A 19 -35.00 21.89 46.28
CA LYS A 19 -35.43 21.39 47.58
C LYS A 19 -36.90 21.71 47.85
N GLU A 20 -37.33 22.93 47.57
CA GLU A 20 -38.73 23.35 47.72
C GLU A 20 -39.66 22.54 46.80
N PHE A 21 -39.30 22.40 45.52
CA PHE A 21 -40.03 21.57 44.57
C PHE A 21 -40.18 20.12 45.05
N LYS A 22 -39.11 19.55 45.61
CA LYS A 22 -39.13 18.19 46.18
C LYS A 22 -40.03 18.09 47.41
N ASN A 23 -39.97 19.08 48.30
CA ASN A 23 -40.79 19.12 49.52
C ASN A 23 -42.29 19.25 49.20
N ASN A 24 -42.63 19.90 48.08
CA ASN A 24 -43.98 19.98 47.54
C ASN A 24 -44.42 18.71 46.78
N GLY A 25 -43.69 17.59 46.90
CA GLY A 25 -44.00 16.32 46.27
C GLY A 25 -43.47 16.15 44.83
N GLY A 26 -42.68 17.11 44.34
CA GLY A 26 -42.09 17.08 43.00
C GLY A 26 -40.97 16.05 42.84
N ASN A 27 -40.87 15.46 41.64
CA ASN A 27 -39.80 14.52 41.30
C ASN A 27 -38.65 15.25 40.56
N VAL A 28 -37.57 15.55 41.28
CA VAL A 28 -36.40 16.26 40.74
C VAL A 28 -35.77 15.53 39.56
N SER A 29 -35.59 14.22 39.62
CA SER A 29 -35.03 13.45 38.50
C SER A 29 -35.90 13.56 37.24
N ARG A 30 -37.23 13.60 37.39
CA ARG A 30 -38.15 13.78 36.26
C ARG A 30 -38.07 15.19 35.70
N LEU A 31 -38.01 16.21 36.56
CA LEU A 31 -37.86 17.61 36.18
C LEU A 31 -36.55 17.83 35.40
N VAL A 32 -35.42 17.40 35.95
CA VAL A 32 -34.10 17.51 35.30
C VAL A 32 -34.10 16.78 33.96
N ASN A 33 -34.64 15.55 33.91
CA ASN A 33 -34.74 14.83 32.65
C ASN A 33 -35.62 15.55 31.62
N SER A 34 -36.71 16.20 32.05
CA SER A 34 -37.58 16.97 31.15
C SER A 34 -36.90 18.22 30.63
N LEU A 35 -36.20 18.95 31.50
CA LEU A 35 -35.46 20.16 31.13
C LEU A 35 -34.30 19.83 30.19
N LEU A 36 -33.51 18.81 30.50
CA LEU A 36 -32.43 18.34 29.64
C LEU A 36 -32.97 17.84 28.31
N ARG A 37 -34.13 17.16 28.31
CA ARG A 37 -34.77 16.75 27.06
C ARG A 37 -35.18 17.95 26.22
N ASN A 38 -35.86 18.93 26.81
CA ASN A 38 -36.29 20.12 26.09
C ASN A 38 -35.09 20.97 25.61
N TYR A 39 -34.02 21.07 26.40
CA TYR A 39 -32.81 21.82 26.05
C TYR A 39 -32.04 21.17 24.89
N PHE A 40 -31.88 19.85 24.91
CA PHE A 40 -31.14 19.14 23.88
C PHE A 40 -31.97 18.78 22.64
N PHE A 41 -33.29 18.65 22.78
CA PHE A 41 -34.16 18.07 21.72
C PHE A 41 -35.35 18.96 21.30
N GLY A 42 -35.75 19.97 22.08
CA GLY A 42 -36.88 20.85 21.76
C GLY A 42 -38.24 20.30 22.23
N ASN A 43 -39.34 20.94 21.81
CA ASN A 43 -40.72 20.68 22.28
C ASN A 43 -41.54 19.79 21.32
N ASN A 44 -40.89 19.06 20.42
CA ASN A 44 -41.58 18.23 19.43
C ASN A 44 -41.70 16.78 19.92
N ASP A 45 -42.65 16.03 19.34
CA ASP A 45 -42.93 14.62 19.67
C ASP A 45 -41.70 13.71 19.37
N ASP A 46 -40.76 13.70 20.31
CA ASP A 46 -39.37 13.27 20.17
C ASP A 46 -39.13 11.85 20.70
N LYS A 47 -39.49 10.84 19.91
CA LYS A 47 -38.94 9.47 20.10
C LYS A 47 -38.16 8.94 18.90
N VAL A 48 -38.52 9.35 17.69
CA VAL A 48 -37.87 8.86 16.45
C VAL A 48 -36.69 9.75 16.07
N ILE A 49 -36.89 11.07 16.06
CA ILE A 49 -35.89 12.07 15.72
C ILE A 49 -34.66 12.01 16.66
N THR A 50 -34.89 11.70 17.94
CA THR A 50 -33.86 11.72 19.00
C THR A 50 -32.78 10.66 18.82
N LYS A 51 -33.14 9.45 18.35
CA LYS A 51 -32.19 8.32 18.25
C LYS A 51 -31.38 8.40 16.96
N GLU A 52 -32.02 8.86 15.88
CA GLU A 52 -31.42 9.02 14.56
C GLU A 52 -30.44 10.18 14.53
N ILE A 53 -30.77 11.34 15.12
CA ILE A 53 -29.85 12.49 15.21
C ILE A 53 -28.60 12.16 16.03
N LEU A 54 -28.75 11.43 17.14
CA LEU A 54 -27.59 10.98 17.93
C LEU A 54 -26.71 10.00 17.14
N LYS A 55 -27.33 9.09 16.38
CA LYS A 55 -26.62 8.18 15.48
C LYS A 55 -25.87 8.92 14.39
N ILE A 56 -26.49 9.95 13.79
CA ILE A 56 -25.87 10.80 12.77
C ILE A 56 -24.62 11.48 13.32
N ARG A 57 -24.69 12.12 14.49
CA ARG A 57 -23.52 12.77 15.11
C ARG A 57 -22.39 11.79 15.44
N GLU A 58 -22.71 10.59 15.90
CA GLU A 58 -21.70 9.55 16.10
C GLU A 58 -21.04 9.14 14.79
N LEU A 59 -21.83 8.97 13.72
CA LEU A 59 -21.33 8.62 12.39
C LEU A 59 -20.46 9.74 11.82
N GLU A 60 -20.89 11.00 11.92
CA GLU A 60 -20.09 12.17 11.51
C GLU A 60 -18.74 12.22 12.24
N ARG A 61 -18.73 11.93 13.54
CA ARG A 61 -17.49 11.90 14.33
C ARG A 61 -16.56 10.79 13.88
N LYS A 62 -17.10 9.58 13.60
CA LYS A 62 -16.32 8.45 13.08
C LYS A 62 -15.77 8.74 11.68
N VAL A 63 -16.57 9.36 10.82
CA VAL A 63 -16.14 9.76 9.46
C VAL A 63 -15.01 10.76 9.56
N LYS A 64 -15.11 11.77 10.43
CA LYS A 64 -14.05 12.75 10.63
C LYS A 64 -12.74 12.12 11.12
N GLN A 65 -12.82 11.21 12.09
CA GLN A 65 -11.65 10.46 12.57
C GLN A 65 -11.03 9.60 11.47
N ALA A 66 -11.85 8.94 10.65
CA ALA A 66 -11.35 8.17 9.52
C ALA A 66 -10.63 9.05 8.50
N TYR A 67 -11.16 10.25 8.20
CA TYR A 67 -10.50 11.21 7.32
C TYR A 67 -9.16 11.69 7.89
N GLU A 68 -9.07 11.97 9.18
CA GLU A 68 -7.81 12.37 9.84
C GLU A 68 -6.76 11.24 9.74
N ILE A 69 -7.18 9.99 9.98
CA ILE A 69 -6.32 8.80 9.84
C ILE A 69 -5.89 8.60 8.38
N ILE A 70 -6.80 8.75 7.42
CA ILE A 70 -6.48 8.64 5.99
C ILE A 70 -5.45 9.70 5.61
N ASN A 71 -5.65 10.96 6.03
CA ASN A 71 -4.75 12.05 5.70
C ASN A 71 -3.35 11.88 6.33
N SER A 72 -3.23 11.19 7.46
CA SER A 72 -1.91 10.90 8.06
C SER A 72 -1.23 9.69 7.43
N ILE A 73 -1.98 8.62 7.14
CA ILE A 73 -1.41 7.35 6.65
C ILE A 73 -1.13 7.39 5.14
N GLN A 74 -1.94 8.10 4.36
CA GLN A 74 -1.79 8.17 2.91
C GLN A 74 -0.42 8.67 2.45
N PRO A 75 0.16 9.76 3.00
CA PRO A 75 1.50 10.19 2.60
C PRO A 75 2.58 9.18 3.00
N GLU A 76 2.49 8.56 4.18
CA GLU A 76 3.44 7.50 4.60
C GLU A 76 3.40 6.30 3.64
N LEU A 77 2.21 5.92 3.18
CA LEU A 77 2.01 4.84 2.21
C LEU A 77 2.61 5.19 0.84
N GLU A 78 2.43 6.43 0.37
CA GLU A 78 3.01 6.92 -0.88
C GLU A 78 4.54 6.97 -0.82
N GLU A 79 5.11 7.44 0.29
CA GLU A 79 6.56 7.40 0.50
C GLU A 79 7.11 5.97 0.50
N LEU A 80 6.43 5.04 1.17
CA LEU A 80 6.84 3.64 1.20
C LEU A 80 6.80 3.00 -0.19
N ARG A 81 5.73 3.28 -0.97
CA ARG A 81 5.61 2.80 -2.36
C ARG A 81 6.76 3.30 -3.21
N LYS A 82 7.07 4.60 -3.12
CA LYS A 82 8.17 5.20 -3.89
C LYS A 82 9.53 4.62 -3.53
N LYS A 83 9.80 4.39 -2.23
CA LYS A 83 11.03 3.72 -1.78
C LYS A 83 11.12 2.29 -2.31
N PHE A 84 10.01 1.56 -2.26
CA PHE A 84 9.95 0.18 -2.76
C PHE A 84 10.19 0.09 -4.27
N GLU A 85 9.60 1.00 -5.06
CA GLU A 85 9.86 1.11 -6.51
C GLU A 85 11.35 1.37 -6.79
N GLN A 86 11.96 2.32 -6.08
CA GLN A 86 13.39 2.63 -6.22
C GLN A 86 14.30 1.45 -5.85
N GLU A 87 13.95 0.70 -4.79
CA GLU A 87 14.69 -0.50 -4.39
C GLU A 87 14.52 -1.65 -5.40
N GLN A 88 13.33 -1.80 -6.00
CA GLN A 88 13.10 -2.78 -7.06
C GLN A 88 13.93 -2.43 -8.30
N GLU A 89 13.89 -1.17 -8.76
CA GLU A 89 14.69 -0.69 -9.88
C GLU A 89 16.19 -0.91 -9.63
N ALA A 90 16.69 -0.57 -8.43
CA ALA A 90 18.09 -0.78 -8.08
C ALA A 90 18.49 -2.26 -8.11
N LYS A 91 17.63 -3.15 -7.58
CA LYS A 91 17.86 -4.60 -7.61
C LYS A 91 17.82 -5.16 -9.03
N GLU A 92 16.90 -4.70 -9.87
CA GLU A 92 16.84 -5.11 -11.27
C GLU A 92 18.10 -4.67 -12.02
N ILE A 93 18.59 -3.45 -11.77
CA ILE A 93 19.85 -2.97 -12.35
C ILE A 93 21.03 -3.84 -11.87
N GLU A 94 21.11 -4.13 -10.57
CA GLU A 94 22.19 -4.95 -10.00
C GLU A 94 22.17 -6.40 -10.50
N GLN A 95 20.99 -7.01 -10.59
CA GLN A 95 20.81 -8.34 -11.18
C GLN A 95 21.20 -8.34 -12.65
N ASN A 96 20.76 -7.34 -13.42
CA ASN A 96 21.12 -7.22 -14.83
C ASN A 96 22.63 -7.06 -15.01
N LEU A 97 23.30 -6.25 -14.19
CA LEU A 97 24.77 -6.11 -14.22
C LEU A 97 25.48 -7.42 -13.88
N SER A 98 24.95 -8.18 -12.93
CA SER A 98 25.49 -9.48 -12.53
C SER A 98 25.33 -10.51 -13.66
N LEU A 99 24.16 -10.54 -14.30
CA LEU A 99 23.86 -11.42 -15.44
C LEU A 99 24.69 -11.07 -16.68
N ILE A 100 24.92 -9.77 -16.94
CA ILE A 100 25.79 -9.27 -18.01
C ILE A 100 27.22 -9.77 -17.78
N ARG A 101 27.77 -9.64 -16.57
CA ARG A 101 29.11 -10.15 -16.24
C ARG A 101 29.21 -11.66 -16.39
N LEU A 102 28.17 -12.40 -15.97
CA LEU A 102 28.14 -13.86 -16.08
C LEU A 102 28.10 -14.31 -17.54
N LEU A 103 27.32 -13.63 -18.38
CA LEU A 103 27.31 -13.86 -19.83
C LEU A 103 28.69 -13.61 -20.45
N GLU A 104 29.31 -12.47 -20.15
CA GLU A 104 30.60 -12.08 -20.74
C GLU A 104 31.77 -12.97 -20.29
N LEU A 105 31.84 -13.31 -18.99
CA LEU A 105 33.02 -13.92 -18.40
C LEU A 105 32.92 -15.44 -18.21
N GLU A 106 31.71 -16.00 -18.10
CA GLU A 106 31.53 -17.42 -17.82
C GLU A 106 30.90 -18.18 -19.00
N VAL A 107 29.93 -17.57 -19.70
CA VAL A 107 29.20 -18.26 -20.78
C VAL A 107 29.85 -18.07 -22.16
N PHE A 108 30.42 -16.88 -22.39
CA PHE A 108 30.92 -16.44 -23.70
C PHE A 108 32.31 -15.79 -23.66
N ASP A 109 33.17 -16.20 -22.73
CA ASP A 109 34.57 -15.73 -22.67
C ASP A 109 35.33 -16.03 -23.99
N ASP A 110 34.94 -17.10 -24.69
CA ASP A 110 35.47 -17.49 -26.00
C ASP A 110 35.03 -16.57 -27.15
N LEU A 111 34.01 -15.72 -26.97
CA LEU A 111 33.58 -14.73 -27.96
C LEU A 111 34.47 -13.47 -28.00
N LYS A 112 35.42 -13.33 -27.08
CA LYS A 112 36.47 -12.28 -27.16
C LYS A 112 37.31 -12.40 -28.44
N ASP A 113 37.46 -13.62 -28.95
CA ASP A 113 38.01 -13.90 -30.28
C ASP A 113 36.94 -14.60 -31.12
N PHE A 114 35.99 -13.79 -31.62
CA PHE A 114 34.87 -14.28 -32.42
C PHE A 114 35.32 -15.03 -33.68
N GLU A 115 36.45 -14.65 -34.29
CA GLU A 115 36.98 -15.34 -35.48
C GLU A 115 37.46 -16.76 -35.15
N ALA A 116 38.09 -16.97 -33.99
CA ALA A 116 38.43 -18.30 -33.50
C ALA A 116 37.18 -19.13 -33.17
N PHE A 117 36.17 -18.51 -32.54
CA PHE A 117 34.88 -19.15 -32.26
C PHE A 117 34.18 -19.58 -33.56
N GLU A 118 34.09 -18.68 -34.54
CA GLU A 118 33.45 -18.95 -35.84
C GLU A 118 34.15 -20.08 -36.59
N ARG A 119 35.49 -20.08 -36.64
CA ARG A 119 36.25 -21.17 -37.25
C ARG A 119 35.97 -22.51 -36.57
N THR A 120 35.84 -22.51 -35.25
CA THR A 120 35.53 -23.70 -34.47
C THR A 120 34.12 -24.21 -34.78
N ALA A 121 33.13 -23.31 -34.82
CA ALA A 121 31.75 -23.64 -35.16
C ALA A 121 31.65 -24.25 -36.57
N ARG A 122 32.31 -23.63 -37.56
CA ARG A 122 32.36 -24.13 -38.93
C ARG A 122 33.03 -25.50 -39.02
N ARG A 123 34.10 -25.74 -38.26
CA ARG A 123 34.81 -27.02 -38.22
C ARG A 123 33.95 -28.15 -37.64
N THR A 124 33.07 -27.84 -36.68
CA THR A 124 32.14 -28.80 -36.08
C THR A 124 30.83 -28.95 -36.86
N GLY A 125 30.65 -28.18 -37.95
CA GLY A 125 29.48 -28.24 -38.81
C GLY A 125 28.26 -27.46 -38.28
N PHE A 126 28.45 -26.62 -37.26
CA PHE A 126 27.39 -25.80 -36.67
C PHE A 126 27.48 -24.35 -37.13
N LYS A 127 26.35 -23.64 -37.19
CA LYS A 127 26.38 -22.19 -37.35
C LYS A 127 26.73 -21.55 -36.00
N PRO A 128 27.51 -20.46 -35.98
CA PRO A 128 27.80 -19.72 -34.74
C PRO A 128 26.55 -19.35 -33.95
N LYS A 129 25.48 -18.95 -34.64
CA LYS A 129 24.19 -18.62 -34.04
C LYS A 129 23.56 -19.78 -33.27
N ASP A 130 23.60 -21.00 -33.83
CA ASP A 130 22.99 -22.18 -33.20
C ASP A 130 23.72 -22.54 -31.89
N LEU A 131 25.05 -22.41 -31.87
CA LEU A 131 25.85 -22.64 -30.67
C LEU A 131 25.61 -21.57 -29.60
N ILE A 132 25.47 -20.31 -30.02
CA ILE A 132 25.13 -19.19 -29.12
C ILE A 132 23.72 -19.38 -28.56
N GLU A 133 22.74 -19.73 -29.39
CA GLU A 133 21.36 -19.98 -28.98
C GLU A 133 21.27 -21.13 -27.98
N GLN A 134 22.00 -22.22 -28.21
CA GLN A 134 22.05 -23.34 -27.28
C GLN A 134 22.59 -22.92 -25.90
N ARG A 135 23.68 -22.14 -25.86
CA ARG A 135 24.26 -21.62 -24.62
C ARG A 135 23.34 -20.61 -23.94
N LEU A 136 22.70 -19.72 -24.70
CA LEU A 136 21.73 -18.75 -24.18
C LEU A 136 20.48 -19.44 -23.63
N SER A 137 20.02 -20.52 -24.25
CA SER A 137 18.90 -21.32 -23.75
C SER A 137 19.22 -21.95 -22.39
N ALA A 138 20.43 -22.50 -22.24
CA ALA A 138 20.90 -23.03 -20.96
C ALA A 138 21.03 -21.93 -19.89
N PHE A 139 21.62 -20.78 -20.25
CA PHE A 139 21.74 -19.62 -19.37
C PHE A 139 20.36 -19.06 -18.95
N ALA A 140 19.42 -18.97 -19.89
CA ALA A 140 18.06 -18.51 -19.65
C ALA A 140 17.34 -19.43 -18.67
N ALA A 141 17.44 -20.75 -18.86
CA ALA A 141 16.86 -21.74 -17.95
C ALA A 141 17.44 -21.67 -16.54
N GLN A 142 18.76 -21.50 -16.41
CA GLN A 142 19.44 -21.39 -15.11
C GLN A 142 19.03 -20.13 -14.34
N ASN A 143 18.83 -19.02 -15.06
CA ASN A 143 18.55 -17.70 -14.47
C ASN A 143 17.06 -17.31 -14.51
N LYS A 144 16.18 -18.24 -14.90
CA LYS A 144 14.72 -18.02 -15.00
C LYS A 144 14.34 -16.86 -15.93
N LEU A 145 15.10 -16.69 -17.00
CA LEU A 145 14.82 -15.72 -18.06
C LEU A 145 14.14 -16.43 -19.23
N SER A 146 13.40 -15.69 -20.03
CA SER A 146 13.03 -16.13 -21.38
C SER A 146 14.25 -16.10 -22.30
N LEU A 147 14.22 -16.92 -23.36
CA LEU A 147 15.27 -16.91 -24.39
C LEU A 147 15.41 -15.53 -25.05
N GLN A 148 14.29 -14.80 -25.19
CA GLN A 148 14.30 -13.45 -25.76
C GLN A 148 15.03 -12.45 -24.84
N GLU A 149 14.81 -12.51 -23.53
CA GLU A 149 15.53 -11.67 -22.56
C GLU A 149 17.03 -12.01 -22.54
N ALA A 150 17.39 -13.29 -22.64
CA ALA A 150 18.78 -13.71 -22.75
C ALA A 150 19.46 -13.17 -24.02
N TRP A 151 18.77 -13.15 -25.16
CA TRP A 151 19.26 -12.50 -26.38
C TRP A 151 19.43 -10.98 -26.24
N GLN A 152 18.49 -10.31 -25.55
CA GLN A 152 18.62 -8.87 -25.28
C GLN A 152 19.83 -8.57 -24.39
N LEU A 153 20.08 -9.38 -23.36
CA LEU A 153 21.28 -9.26 -22.53
C LEU A 153 22.55 -9.58 -23.33
N PHE A 154 22.52 -10.61 -24.16
CA PHE A 154 23.63 -10.98 -25.04
C PHE A 154 24.04 -9.82 -25.97
N PHE A 155 23.09 -9.17 -26.65
CA PHE A 155 23.41 -8.04 -27.52
C PHE A 155 23.78 -6.75 -26.78
N LYS A 156 23.49 -6.64 -25.49
CA LYS A 156 24.06 -5.58 -24.65
C LYS A 156 25.54 -5.82 -24.36
N VAL A 157 25.94 -7.09 -24.21
CA VAL A 157 27.35 -7.49 -23.98
C VAL A 157 28.15 -7.46 -25.29
N PHE A 158 27.57 -8.00 -26.38
CA PHE A 158 28.21 -8.15 -27.68
C PHE A 158 27.41 -7.41 -28.78
N PRO A 159 27.36 -6.07 -28.76
CA PRO A 159 26.56 -5.30 -29.70
C PRO A 159 26.99 -5.50 -31.15
N ASP A 160 28.29 -5.64 -31.40
CA ASP A 160 28.86 -5.79 -32.75
C ASP A 160 28.46 -7.11 -33.43
N LEU A 161 28.07 -8.12 -32.65
CA LEU A 161 27.62 -9.41 -33.18
C LEU A 161 26.15 -9.40 -33.62
N LYS A 162 25.40 -8.33 -33.31
CA LYS A 162 23.97 -8.26 -33.61
C LYS A 162 23.69 -8.31 -35.11
N GLU A 163 24.35 -7.45 -35.89
CA GLU A 163 24.17 -7.41 -37.34
C GLU A 163 24.61 -8.72 -38.00
N TYR A 164 25.68 -9.34 -37.50
CA TYR A 164 26.19 -10.61 -38.01
C TYR A 164 25.24 -11.79 -37.73
N LEU A 165 24.59 -11.83 -36.56
CA LEU A 165 23.74 -12.95 -36.14
C LEU A 165 22.26 -12.80 -36.54
N GLU A 166 21.79 -11.56 -36.77
CA GLU A 166 20.42 -11.27 -37.21
C GLU A 166 20.28 -11.06 -38.72
N GLY A 167 21.39 -10.80 -39.43
CA GLY A 167 21.43 -10.63 -40.88
C GLY A 167 21.59 -11.92 -41.68
#